data_AF-A0A9W4CX09-F1
#
_entry.id   AF-A0A9W4CX09-F1
#
_cell.length_a   1.000
_cell.length_b   1.000
_cell.length_c   1.000
_cell.angle_alpha   90.00
_cell.angle_beta   90.00
_cell.angle_gamma   90.00
#
_symmetry.space_group_name_H-M   'P 1'
#
loop_
_entity.id
_entity.type
_entity.pdbx_description
1 polymer ?
#
loop_
_entity_poly.entity_id
_entity_poly.type
_entity_poly.pdbx_seq_one_letter_code
_entity_poly.pdbx_strand_id
1 'polypeptide(L)'
;MEPLTELFDYFNQNPIDPIVDRFRNNIENNSDQELTIHNRGIENNTLKKAFQSYLNATYTKTVNEEVSVYDFRDLIASIKKPASGREILTTVINIAKELNKELDPIAMMRPVHSTVTRLRKTGEVPGYDKTTASLTDALKSETSGKIYRDVAEFWEVNFITNKPWCGLVNRIWASYRDNGQCGSDNAFSSNMDEDAWRRWLHAFRDRFLNQLKKEEDFTEVHQPSVKRRRNEPLVRGKFCHTTIPSQFKRGKTNRKLDFFIESSEIPDCVTHKWRDVRVVGEVTSSEEQIGAKFNQLMRYAREIFYSQPLRRFVHGFCLHKDHIEFWIIDRAGAYSSGEFEVLETQEMLVRGLSAYMLMSDEELGLDPVISYDDANRCFVTLTNDNSETEKLEVIPRPVARPETIVSRGSTCFKTKDEKYLIKFSWGTGAKDNEIKFLNRAKNVTGVIQMVSSGKLYKIATHRKGIKFSKDKLWIFIAKDQVLARGKQETILNDEFYVKRRLTYVKLTPVGRLIHSAVTVREYGKTKGILIDLDMSSLHKNENEKNLPRTITGTTMYMALELMKAISFKKLSLKQTYRHDLESCFYVLIVG
;
A
#
# COMPACT_ATOMS: atom_id res chain seq x y z
N MET A 1 1.51 -42.26 -42.18
CA MET A 1 0.16 -42.48 -41.64
C MET A 1 -0.09 -41.41 -40.60
N GLU A 2 -1.17 -40.65 -40.72
CA GLU A 2 -1.39 -39.49 -39.85
C GLU A 2 -1.47 -39.95 -38.38
N PRO A 3 -0.71 -39.33 -37.45
CA PRO A 3 -0.79 -39.53 -36.00
C PRO A 3 -2.20 -39.52 -35.40
N LEU A 4 -3.15 -38.92 -36.12
CA LEU A 4 -4.53 -38.75 -35.72
C LEU A 4 -5.39 -39.99 -36.06
N THR A 5 -5.04 -40.77 -37.08
CA THR A 5 -5.86 -41.91 -37.53
C THR A 5 -5.89 -43.02 -36.48
N GLU A 6 -4.73 -43.42 -35.93
CA GLU A 6 -4.67 -44.41 -34.84
C GLU A 6 -5.33 -43.93 -33.54
N LEU A 7 -5.27 -42.62 -33.26
CA LEU A 7 -5.94 -42.01 -32.11
C LEU A 7 -7.46 -42.08 -32.27
N PHE A 8 -7.97 -41.75 -33.47
CA PHE A 8 -9.39 -41.87 -33.78
C PHE A 8 -9.86 -43.32 -33.78
N ASP A 9 -9.05 -44.28 -34.23
CA ASP A 9 -9.37 -45.71 -34.17
C ASP A 9 -9.43 -46.23 -32.73
N TYR A 10 -8.53 -45.77 -31.86
CA TYR A 10 -8.59 -46.07 -30.42
C TYR A 10 -9.88 -45.54 -29.76
N PHE A 11 -10.30 -44.32 -30.10
CA PHE A 11 -11.54 -43.74 -29.56
C PHE A 11 -12.82 -44.30 -30.19
N ASN A 12 -12.75 -44.82 -31.41
CA ASN A 12 -13.85 -45.60 -31.99
C ASN A 12 -14.03 -46.94 -31.23
N GLN A 13 -12.95 -47.54 -30.74
CA GLN A 13 -12.98 -48.75 -29.93
C GLN A 13 -13.27 -48.46 -28.44
N ASN A 14 -13.01 -47.24 -27.96
CA ASN A 14 -13.23 -46.78 -26.59
C ASN A 14 -13.99 -45.44 -26.59
N PRO A 15 -15.32 -45.46 -26.82
CA PRO A 15 -16.11 -44.26 -26.98
C PRO A 15 -16.05 -43.38 -25.72
N ILE A 16 -15.81 -42.08 -25.90
CA ILE A 16 -15.83 -41.11 -24.79
C ILE A 16 -17.25 -40.61 -24.49
N ASP A 17 -18.22 -40.95 -25.34
CA ASP A 17 -19.62 -40.55 -25.22
C ASP A 17 -20.23 -40.88 -23.84
N PRO A 18 -19.95 -42.04 -23.20
CA PRO A 18 -20.42 -42.33 -21.84
C PRO A 18 -19.82 -41.44 -20.73
N ILE A 19 -18.73 -40.72 -21.00
CA ILE A 19 -18.11 -39.74 -20.08
C ILE A 19 -18.71 -38.36 -20.35
N VAL A 20 -18.85 -38.00 -21.63
CA VAL A 20 -19.43 -36.71 -22.06
C VAL A 20 -20.91 -36.65 -21.72
N ASP A 21 -21.67 -37.71 -21.92
CA ASP A 21 -23.09 -37.77 -21.60
C ASP A 21 -23.33 -37.82 -20.09
N ARG A 22 -22.39 -38.37 -19.32
CA ARG A 22 -22.40 -38.28 -17.85
C ARG A 22 -22.16 -36.85 -17.37
N PHE A 23 -21.23 -36.14 -18.00
CA PHE A 23 -20.97 -34.73 -17.73
C PHE A 23 -22.18 -33.86 -18.08
N ARG A 24 -22.81 -34.08 -19.25
CA ARG A 24 -24.03 -33.39 -19.66
C ARG A 24 -25.21 -33.66 -18.70
N ASN A 25 -25.44 -34.93 -18.35
CA ASN A 25 -26.48 -35.31 -17.38
C ASN A 25 -26.23 -34.77 -15.97
N ASN A 26 -24.98 -34.66 -15.54
CA ASN A 26 -24.64 -34.09 -14.23
C ASN A 26 -24.88 -32.57 -14.19
N ILE A 27 -24.65 -31.86 -15.30
CA ILE A 27 -25.00 -30.43 -15.44
C ILE A 27 -26.52 -30.22 -15.40
N GLU A 28 -27.31 -31.10 -16.01
CA GLU A 28 -28.77 -30.98 -16.04
C GLU A 28 -29.44 -31.40 -14.72
N ASN A 29 -28.87 -32.34 -13.97
CA ASN A 29 -29.51 -32.93 -12.77
C ASN A 29 -28.90 -32.51 -11.42
N ASN A 30 -27.89 -31.63 -11.40
CA ASN A 30 -27.31 -31.06 -10.16
C ASN A 30 -26.86 -32.12 -9.13
N SER A 31 -26.31 -33.25 -9.58
CA SER A 31 -25.80 -34.33 -8.72
C SER A 31 -24.27 -34.44 -8.78
N ASP A 32 -23.63 -34.30 -7.61
CA ASP A 32 -22.19 -34.36 -7.39
C ASP A 32 -21.65 -35.80 -7.45
N GLN A 33 -21.05 -36.20 -8.58
CA GLN A 33 -20.03 -37.26 -8.58
C GLN A 33 -18.81 -36.85 -9.40
N GLU A 34 -17.64 -37.09 -8.80
CA GLU A 34 -16.30 -36.71 -9.24
C GLU A 34 -15.95 -37.17 -10.67
N LEU A 35 -15.31 -36.29 -11.44
CA LEU A 35 -14.59 -36.64 -12.68
C LEU A 35 -13.23 -37.27 -12.33
N THR A 36 -13.24 -38.44 -11.70
CA THR A 36 -12.00 -39.19 -11.46
C THR A 36 -11.68 -39.98 -12.73
N ILE A 37 -10.93 -39.37 -13.65
CA ILE A 37 -10.46 -40.05 -14.87
C ILE A 37 -9.53 -41.20 -14.46
N HIS A 38 -10.00 -42.44 -14.62
CA HIS A 38 -9.20 -43.65 -14.47
C HIS A 38 -8.11 -43.70 -15.55
N ASN A 39 -6.88 -43.41 -15.15
CA ASN A 39 -5.69 -43.39 -16.01
C ASN A 39 -5.00 -44.77 -16.05
N ARG A 40 -5.76 -45.88 -16.05
CA ARG A 40 -5.21 -47.24 -16.08
C ARG A 40 -5.54 -47.93 -17.40
N GLY A 41 -4.51 -48.11 -18.22
CA GLY A 41 -4.53 -49.04 -19.36
C GLY A 41 -4.29 -48.43 -20.73
N ILE A 42 -3.18 -47.71 -20.94
CA ILE A 42 -2.64 -47.52 -22.30
C ILE A 42 -1.11 -47.56 -22.19
N GLU A 43 -0.53 -48.68 -22.60
CA GLU A 43 0.90 -48.93 -22.66
C GLU A 43 1.61 -48.07 -23.72
N ASN A 44 2.93 -47.95 -23.53
CA ASN A 44 3.90 -47.12 -24.23
C ASN A 44 3.69 -47.01 -25.74
N ASN A 45 3.24 -45.84 -26.21
CA ASN A 45 3.46 -45.43 -27.59
C ASN A 45 3.95 -43.97 -27.63
N THR A 46 4.97 -43.71 -28.43
CA THR A 46 5.68 -42.42 -28.56
C THR A 46 4.73 -41.25 -28.89
N LEU A 47 3.60 -41.57 -29.53
CA LEU A 47 2.47 -40.68 -29.81
C LEU A 47 1.77 -40.12 -28.56
N LYS A 48 1.61 -40.93 -27.49
CA LYS A 48 1.00 -40.48 -26.22
C LYS A 48 1.89 -39.46 -25.50
N LYS A 49 3.22 -39.64 -25.55
CA LYS A 49 4.18 -38.67 -25.00
C LYS A 49 4.13 -37.34 -25.74
N ALA A 50 4.06 -37.37 -27.08
CA ALA A 50 3.92 -36.15 -27.87
C ALA A 50 2.60 -35.42 -27.54
N PHE A 51 1.47 -36.15 -27.49
CA PHE A 51 0.17 -35.57 -27.19
C PHE A 51 0.07 -35.04 -25.74
N GLN A 52 0.61 -35.77 -24.76
CA GLN A 52 0.70 -35.30 -23.37
C GLN A 52 1.60 -34.07 -23.24
N SER A 53 2.69 -33.99 -24.02
CA SER A 53 3.55 -32.81 -24.05
C SER A 53 2.80 -31.58 -24.58
N TYR A 54 1.99 -31.74 -25.64
CA TYR A 54 1.16 -30.64 -26.17
C TYR A 54 0.05 -30.21 -25.20
N LEU A 55 -0.64 -31.16 -24.56
CA LEU A 55 -1.66 -30.83 -23.57
C LEU A 55 -1.07 -30.20 -22.31
N ASN A 56 0.09 -30.66 -21.84
CA ASN A 56 0.79 -30.06 -20.71
C ASN A 56 1.31 -28.66 -21.03
N ALA A 57 1.79 -28.41 -22.26
CA ALA A 57 2.17 -27.08 -22.71
C ALA A 57 0.96 -26.13 -22.73
N THR A 58 -0.17 -26.56 -23.29
CA THR A 58 -1.43 -25.79 -23.28
C THR A 58 -1.95 -25.56 -21.87
N TYR A 59 -1.89 -26.57 -20.99
CA TYR A 59 -2.26 -26.45 -19.58
C TYR A 59 -1.37 -25.45 -18.86
N THR A 60 -0.05 -25.50 -19.07
CA THR A 60 0.91 -24.55 -18.48
C THR A 60 0.62 -23.13 -18.94
N LYS A 61 0.38 -22.92 -20.24
CA LYS A 61 -0.02 -21.61 -20.79
C LYS A 61 -1.36 -21.12 -20.23
N THR A 62 -2.31 -22.03 -20.01
CA THR A 62 -3.62 -21.69 -19.40
C THR A 62 -3.46 -21.29 -17.93
N VAL A 63 -2.63 -22.00 -17.16
CA VAL A 63 -2.33 -21.70 -15.74
C VAL A 63 -1.54 -20.40 -15.59
N ASN A 64 -0.68 -20.07 -16.56
CA ASN A 64 0.08 -18.82 -16.59
C ASN A 64 -0.69 -17.64 -17.21
N GLU A 65 -1.98 -17.82 -17.54
CA GLU A 65 -2.85 -16.82 -18.18
C GLU A 65 -2.37 -16.33 -19.57
N GLU A 66 -1.59 -17.14 -20.28
CA GLU A 66 -1.06 -16.86 -21.62
C GLU A 66 -2.07 -17.22 -22.73
N VAL A 67 -3.24 -17.77 -22.35
CA VAL A 67 -4.32 -18.19 -23.26
C VAL A 67 -5.63 -17.54 -22.83
N SER A 68 -6.41 -17.06 -23.80
CA SER A 68 -7.71 -16.47 -23.56
C SER A 68 -8.80 -17.53 -23.51
N VAL A 69 -9.82 -17.34 -22.66
CA VAL A 69 -11.00 -18.22 -22.63
C VAL A 69 -11.73 -18.24 -23.99
N TYR A 70 -11.56 -17.18 -24.80
CA TYR A 70 -12.09 -17.14 -26.16
C TYR A 70 -11.48 -18.20 -27.08
N ASP A 71 -10.25 -18.64 -26.81
CA ASP A 71 -9.55 -19.66 -27.61
C ASP A 71 -10.16 -21.07 -27.41
N PHE A 72 -11.01 -21.23 -26.38
CA PHE A 72 -11.77 -22.45 -26.12
C PHE A 72 -13.25 -22.36 -26.52
N ARG A 73 -13.68 -21.27 -27.18
CA ARG A 73 -15.08 -21.04 -27.55
C ARG A 73 -15.67 -22.19 -28.36
N ASP A 74 -14.91 -22.71 -29.32
CA ASP A 74 -15.39 -23.77 -30.20
C ASP A 74 -15.53 -25.10 -29.46
N LEU A 75 -14.65 -25.38 -28.50
CA LEU A 75 -14.78 -26.53 -27.61
C LEU A 75 -16.03 -26.44 -26.74
N ILE A 76 -16.27 -25.27 -26.15
CA ILE A 76 -17.45 -25.03 -25.31
C ILE A 76 -18.74 -25.15 -26.14
N ALA A 77 -18.72 -24.66 -27.39
CA ALA A 77 -19.85 -24.79 -28.31
C ALA A 77 -20.11 -26.24 -28.72
N SER A 78 -19.05 -27.02 -28.98
CA SER A 78 -19.15 -28.44 -29.34
C SER A 78 -19.64 -29.31 -28.19
N ILE A 79 -19.25 -29.00 -26.94
CA ILE A 79 -19.74 -29.74 -25.76
C ILE A 79 -21.23 -29.45 -25.49
N LYS A 80 -21.68 -28.22 -25.73
CA LYS A 80 -23.08 -27.78 -25.52
C LYS A 80 -24.07 -28.24 -26.59
N LYS A 81 -23.59 -28.69 -27.75
CA LYS A 81 -24.40 -29.31 -28.81
C LYS A 81 -24.22 -30.84 -28.76
N PRO A 82 -25.11 -31.65 -29.37
CA PRO A 82 -24.92 -33.10 -29.47
C PRO A 82 -23.84 -33.44 -30.52
N ALA A 83 -22.64 -32.89 -30.36
CA ALA A 83 -21.47 -33.25 -31.15
C ALA A 83 -20.94 -34.59 -30.65
N SER A 84 -20.47 -35.42 -31.59
CA SER A 84 -19.84 -36.71 -31.31
C SER A 84 -18.54 -36.53 -30.53
N GLY A 85 -18.15 -37.52 -29.71
CA GLY A 85 -16.86 -37.50 -29.02
C GLY A 85 -15.67 -37.25 -29.95
N ARG A 86 -15.76 -37.70 -31.21
CA ARG A 86 -14.76 -37.46 -32.26
C ARG A 86 -14.63 -35.97 -32.62
N GLU A 87 -15.74 -35.25 -32.75
CA GLU A 87 -15.75 -33.81 -33.07
C GLU A 87 -15.22 -32.97 -31.90
N ILE A 88 -15.61 -33.32 -30.67
CA ILE A 88 -15.10 -32.66 -29.46
C ILE A 88 -13.59 -32.84 -29.37
N LEU A 89 -13.09 -34.06 -29.55
CA LEU A 89 -11.66 -34.33 -29.48
C LEU A 89 -10.87 -33.65 -30.62
N THR A 90 -11.42 -33.64 -31.83
CA THR A 90 -10.83 -32.90 -32.96
C THR A 90 -10.71 -31.41 -32.64
N THR A 91 -11.73 -30.85 -31.99
CA THR A 91 -11.73 -29.45 -31.53
C THR A 91 -10.64 -29.19 -30.49
N VAL A 92 -10.49 -30.09 -29.50
CA VAL A 92 -9.41 -30.00 -28.48
C VAL A 92 -8.03 -30.04 -29.14
N ILE A 93 -7.82 -30.97 -30.08
CA ILE A 93 -6.54 -31.13 -30.77
C ILE A 93 -6.20 -29.88 -31.59
N ASN A 94 -7.19 -29.31 -32.30
CA ASN A 94 -6.98 -28.11 -33.10
C ASN A 94 -6.65 -26.90 -32.23
N ILE A 95 -7.35 -26.70 -31.11
CA ILE A 95 -7.04 -25.63 -30.15
C ILE A 95 -5.62 -25.82 -29.61
N ALA A 96 -5.26 -27.03 -29.18
CA ALA A 96 -3.93 -27.30 -28.65
C ALA A 96 -2.82 -27.11 -29.70
N LYS A 97 -3.09 -27.36 -30.99
CA LYS A 97 -2.14 -27.08 -32.08
C LYS A 97 -2.00 -25.59 -32.34
N GLU A 98 -3.11 -24.85 -32.44
CA GLU A 98 -3.08 -23.40 -32.70
C GLU A 98 -2.40 -22.62 -31.58
N LEU A 99 -2.66 -22.97 -30.32
CA LEU A 99 -2.03 -22.34 -29.16
C LEU A 99 -0.52 -22.61 -29.05
N ASN A 100 -0.01 -23.61 -29.77
CA ASN A 100 1.39 -24.04 -29.73
C ASN A 100 2.12 -23.93 -31.08
N LYS A 101 1.54 -23.28 -32.09
CA LYS A 101 2.26 -22.93 -33.32
C LYS A 101 3.27 -21.83 -33.00
N GLU A 102 4.55 -22.10 -33.26
CA GLU A 102 5.62 -21.11 -33.17
C GLU A 102 5.34 -19.95 -34.14
N LEU A 103 5.24 -18.73 -33.60
CA LEU A 103 5.27 -17.49 -34.36
C LEU A 103 6.67 -16.89 -34.20
N ASP A 104 7.43 -16.86 -35.30
CA ASP A 104 8.63 -16.03 -35.43
C ASP A 104 8.25 -14.53 -35.35
N PRO A 105 9.16 -13.64 -34.92
CA PRO A 105 8.84 -12.39 -34.26
C PRO A 105 8.37 -11.32 -35.24
N ILE A 106 7.05 -11.19 -35.39
CA ILE A 106 6.45 -9.92 -35.81
C ILE A 106 6.27 -9.05 -34.58
N ALA A 107 6.97 -7.92 -34.61
CA ALA A 107 6.95 -6.86 -33.62
C ALA A 107 5.52 -6.45 -33.22
N MET A 108 4.98 -7.06 -32.16
CA MET A 108 4.01 -6.37 -31.33
C MET A 108 4.76 -5.39 -30.47
N MET A 109 4.64 -4.12 -30.84
CA MET A 109 4.90 -3.00 -29.96
C MET A 109 4.34 -3.32 -28.57
N ARG A 110 5.23 -3.37 -27.57
CA ARG A 110 4.84 -3.31 -26.17
C ARG A 110 3.85 -2.15 -26.02
N PRO A 111 2.69 -2.33 -25.36
CA PRO A 111 1.91 -1.20 -24.91
C PRO A 111 2.79 -0.39 -23.97
N VAL A 112 3.29 0.75 -24.47
CA VAL A 112 3.81 1.82 -23.64
C VAL A 112 2.62 2.32 -22.82
N HIS A 113 2.67 2.04 -21.53
CA HIS A 113 1.80 2.54 -20.47
C HIS A 113 0.28 2.38 -20.70
N SER A 114 -0.30 1.37 -20.05
CA SER A 114 -1.72 1.36 -19.71
C SER A 114 -1.90 0.80 -18.30
N THR A 115 -2.10 1.71 -17.36
CA THR A 115 -2.58 1.49 -15.99
C THR A 115 -3.97 0.85 -16.02
N VAL A 116 -4.13 -0.31 -15.38
CA VAL A 116 -5.27 -0.75 -14.53
C VAL A 116 -5.29 -2.29 -14.51
N THR A 117 -4.98 -2.91 -13.36
CA THR A 117 -4.96 -4.38 -13.20
C THR A 117 -5.23 -4.85 -11.75
N ARG A 118 -6.31 -5.66 -11.59
CA ARG A 118 -6.53 -6.86 -10.72
C ARG A 118 -6.67 -6.70 -9.18
N LEU A 119 -7.27 -7.71 -8.49
CA LEU A 119 -7.75 -7.68 -7.09
C LEU A 119 -6.61 -7.59 -6.07
N ARG A 120 -6.10 -6.39 -5.93
CA ARG A 120 -5.39 -5.76 -4.81
C ARG A 120 -5.75 -4.30 -4.99
N LYS A 121 -6.35 -3.61 -4.01
CA LYS A 121 -6.95 -2.26 -4.19
C LYS A 121 -6.17 -1.39 -5.20
N THR A 122 -6.62 -1.43 -6.47
CA THR A 122 -6.36 -0.58 -7.64
C THR A 122 -4.97 0.09 -7.84
N GLY A 123 -3.88 -0.36 -7.22
CA GLY A 123 -2.56 0.27 -7.37
C GLY A 123 -1.32 -0.61 -7.29
N GLU A 124 -1.44 -1.91 -6.98
CA GLU A 124 -0.28 -2.73 -6.61
C GLU A 124 -0.03 -3.86 -7.64
N VAL A 125 0.83 -3.59 -8.63
CA VAL A 125 1.27 -4.58 -9.63
C VAL A 125 1.92 -5.77 -8.90
N PRO A 126 1.56 -7.04 -9.20
CA PRO A 126 2.19 -8.20 -8.58
C PRO A 126 3.72 -8.15 -8.70
N GLY A 127 4.40 -8.10 -7.56
CA GLY A 127 5.86 -8.02 -7.51
C GLY A 127 6.46 -6.63 -7.74
N TYR A 128 5.67 -5.55 -7.64
CA TYR A 128 6.19 -4.19 -7.70
C TYR A 128 7.28 -3.93 -6.65
N ASP A 129 7.23 -4.60 -5.49
CA ASP A 129 8.20 -4.48 -4.41
C ASP A 129 9.25 -5.60 -4.39
N LYS A 130 9.35 -6.43 -5.45
CA LYS A 130 10.35 -7.51 -5.56
C LYS A 130 11.78 -6.99 -5.48
N THR A 131 12.04 -5.82 -6.05
CA THR A 131 13.37 -5.20 -6.06
C THR A 131 13.30 -3.78 -5.54
N THR A 132 14.46 -3.25 -5.12
CA THR A 132 14.58 -1.84 -4.73
C THR A 132 14.24 -0.90 -5.89
N ALA A 133 14.66 -1.23 -7.12
CA ALA A 133 14.38 -0.41 -8.30
C ALA A 133 12.88 -0.39 -8.61
N SER A 134 12.24 -1.57 -8.72
CA SER A 134 10.80 -1.66 -9.00
C SER A 134 9.94 -0.97 -7.93
N LEU A 135 10.33 -1.06 -6.65
CA LEU A 135 9.64 -0.34 -5.58
C LEU A 135 9.80 1.17 -5.74
N THR A 136 11.02 1.62 -6.09
CA THR A 136 11.29 3.04 -6.32
C THR A 136 10.44 3.58 -7.45
N ASP A 137 10.36 2.87 -8.57
CA ASP A 137 9.55 3.27 -9.72
C ASP A 137 8.05 3.31 -9.40
N ALA A 138 7.57 2.33 -8.64
CA ALA A 138 6.19 2.30 -8.17
C ALA A 138 5.87 3.50 -7.26
N LEU A 139 6.76 3.83 -6.31
CA LEU A 139 6.58 4.99 -5.42
C LEU A 139 6.66 6.31 -6.19
N LYS A 140 7.55 6.43 -7.18
CA LYS A 140 7.62 7.60 -8.07
C LYS A 140 6.32 7.79 -8.84
N SER A 141 5.79 6.71 -9.42
CA SER A 141 4.51 6.73 -10.12
C SER A 141 3.35 7.11 -9.19
N GLU A 142 3.29 6.51 -8.01
CA GLU A 142 2.28 6.75 -7.00
C GLU A 142 2.25 8.22 -6.53
N THR A 143 3.44 8.80 -6.30
CA THR A 143 3.60 10.14 -5.75
C THR A 143 3.75 11.23 -6.80
N SER A 144 3.76 10.86 -8.08
CA SER A 144 3.78 11.82 -9.19
C SER A 144 2.65 12.84 -9.06
N GLY A 145 3.01 14.12 -9.23
CA GLY A 145 2.12 15.27 -9.07
C GLY A 145 1.67 15.55 -7.62
N LYS A 146 2.36 14.99 -6.61
CA LYS A 146 1.97 15.11 -5.19
C LYS A 146 3.15 15.46 -4.27
N ILE A 147 4.29 15.87 -4.84
CA ILE A 147 5.49 16.25 -4.09
C ILE A 147 5.71 17.75 -4.25
N TYR A 148 5.81 18.46 -3.12
CA TYR A 148 6.00 19.91 -3.11
C TYR A 148 7.29 20.26 -2.37
N ARG A 149 8.26 20.84 -3.05
CA ARG A 149 9.52 21.22 -2.42
C ARG A 149 9.51 22.70 -2.08
N ASP A 150 10.15 23.09 -0.98
CA ASP A 150 10.35 24.51 -0.64
C ASP A 150 9.01 25.26 -0.53
N VAL A 151 8.09 24.69 0.26
CA VAL A 151 6.78 25.31 0.49
C VAL A 151 6.88 26.40 1.54
N ALA A 152 6.26 27.55 1.26
CA ALA A 152 6.27 28.67 2.20
C ALA A 152 5.51 28.32 3.49
N GLU A 153 5.98 28.90 4.60
CA GLU A 153 5.51 28.67 5.98
C GLU A 153 5.80 27.27 6.54
N PHE A 154 6.59 26.42 5.86
CA PHE A 154 6.90 25.08 6.35
C PHE A 154 7.47 25.11 7.76
N TRP A 155 8.52 25.90 7.99
CA TRP A 155 9.21 25.93 9.28
C TRP A 155 8.32 26.54 10.37
N GLU A 156 7.69 27.67 10.06
CA GLU A 156 6.82 28.38 11.01
C GLU A 156 5.69 27.47 11.51
N VAL A 157 4.96 26.82 10.61
CA VAL A 157 3.82 25.96 10.95
C VAL A 157 4.25 24.68 11.67
N ASN A 158 5.33 24.04 11.21
CA ASN A 158 5.71 22.72 11.71
C ASN A 158 6.61 22.77 12.94
N PHE A 159 7.37 23.85 13.13
CA PHE A 159 8.39 23.94 14.17
C PHE A 159 8.24 25.10 15.16
N ILE A 160 7.41 26.10 14.89
CA ILE A 160 7.32 27.31 15.73
C ILE A 160 5.92 27.52 16.30
N THR A 161 4.94 27.73 15.42
CA THR A 161 3.57 28.13 15.78
C THR A 161 2.88 27.07 16.65
N ASN A 162 2.42 27.48 17.82
CA ASN A 162 1.68 26.66 18.79
C ASN A 162 2.42 25.38 19.22
N LYS A 163 3.76 25.40 19.27
CA LYS A 163 4.56 24.25 19.71
C LYS A 163 5.00 24.40 21.17
N PRO A 164 4.60 23.49 22.08
CA PRO A 164 4.92 23.61 23.50
C PRO A 164 6.43 23.47 23.79
N TRP A 165 7.19 22.88 22.88
CA TRP A 165 8.63 22.68 22.97
C TRP A 165 9.47 23.79 22.30
N CYS A 166 8.87 24.70 21.52
CA CYS A 166 9.62 25.70 20.74
C CYS A 166 10.52 26.57 21.64
N GLY A 167 10.02 27.00 22.80
CA GLY A 167 10.81 27.76 23.77
C GLY A 167 12.03 27.00 24.30
N LEU A 168 11.91 25.68 24.52
CA LEU A 168 13.00 24.83 24.96
C LEU A 168 14.01 24.61 23.84
N VAL A 169 13.55 24.36 22.62
CA VAL A 169 14.39 24.21 21.42
C VAL A 169 15.26 25.46 21.20
N ASN A 170 14.71 26.66 21.35
CA ASN A 170 15.49 27.90 21.23
C ASN A 170 16.59 28.01 22.30
N ARG A 171 16.36 27.47 23.51
CA ARG A 171 17.37 27.46 24.58
C ARG A 171 18.42 26.38 24.37
N ILE A 172 18.05 25.22 23.80
CA ILE A 172 19.02 24.21 23.36
C ILE A 172 19.93 24.82 22.30
N TRP A 173 19.37 25.52 21.30
CA TRP A 173 20.15 26.21 20.28
C TRP A 173 21.09 27.28 20.86
N ALA A 174 20.58 28.17 21.73
CA ALA A 174 21.42 29.17 22.37
C ALA A 174 22.57 28.51 23.16
N SER A 175 22.27 27.46 23.93
CA SER A 175 23.28 26.70 24.65
C SER A 175 24.30 26.06 23.71
N TYR A 176 23.87 25.48 22.59
CA TYR A 176 24.74 24.88 21.59
C TYR A 176 25.70 25.90 20.97
N ARG A 177 25.17 27.06 20.55
CA ARG A 177 25.92 28.16 19.95
C ARG A 177 26.94 28.74 20.93
N ASP A 178 26.55 28.93 22.18
CA ASP A 178 27.32 29.71 23.15
C ASP A 178 28.31 28.86 23.99
N ASN A 179 28.19 27.53 23.99
CA ASN A 179 29.00 26.64 24.82
C ASN A 179 29.86 25.66 24.01
N GLY A 180 30.48 26.11 22.92
CA GLY A 180 31.45 25.30 22.18
C GLY A 180 30.86 24.06 21.48
N GLN A 181 29.59 24.12 21.08
CA GLN A 181 28.93 23.16 20.17
C GLN A 181 29.14 21.69 20.58
N CYS A 182 29.62 20.83 19.68
CA CYS A 182 29.98 19.43 19.95
C CYS A 182 31.46 19.23 20.33
N GLY A 183 32.23 20.31 20.49
CA GLY A 183 33.66 20.27 20.81
C GLY A 183 34.53 20.18 19.55
N SER A 184 35.85 20.35 19.69
CA SER A 184 36.80 20.31 18.57
C SER A 184 36.79 18.98 17.83
N ASP A 185 36.69 17.88 18.57
CA ASP A 185 36.85 16.52 18.04
C ASP A 185 35.61 16.06 17.26
N ASN A 186 34.47 16.72 17.47
CA ASN A 186 33.20 16.45 16.84
C ASN A 186 32.61 17.72 16.23
N ALA A 187 33.44 18.64 15.74
CA ALA A 187 32.98 19.86 15.09
C ALA A 187 32.25 19.52 13.78
N PHE A 188 31.10 20.16 13.52
CA PHE A 188 30.39 19.98 12.26
C PHE A 188 31.23 20.52 11.10
N SER A 189 31.36 19.75 10.01
CA SER A 189 32.15 20.11 8.83
C SER A 189 31.40 19.77 7.55
N SER A 190 31.83 20.35 6.44
CA SER A 190 31.32 19.93 5.12
C SER A 190 31.68 18.47 4.86
N ASN A 191 30.83 17.78 4.10
CA ASN A 191 31.08 16.43 3.60
C ASN A 191 31.36 15.38 4.69
N MET A 192 30.79 15.53 5.88
CA MET A 192 30.85 14.51 6.91
C MET A 192 30.37 13.16 6.36
N ASP A 193 31.19 12.12 6.54
CA ASP A 193 30.75 10.75 6.32
C ASP A 193 29.76 10.30 7.41
N GLU A 194 29.18 9.11 7.23
CA GLU A 194 28.21 8.56 8.18
C GLU A 194 28.77 8.48 9.60
N ASP A 195 30.05 8.18 9.78
CA ASP A 195 30.66 7.96 11.09
C ASP A 195 30.95 9.30 11.81
N ALA A 196 31.46 10.30 11.10
CA ALA A 196 31.64 11.66 11.61
C ALA A 196 30.30 12.27 12.02
N TRP A 197 29.28 12.09 11.19
CA TRP A 197 27.91 12.53 11.51
C TRP A 197 27.38 11.84 12.78
N ARG A 198 27.57 10.53 12.92
CA ARG A 198 27.17 9.79 14.13
C ARG A 198 27.89 10.28 15.37
N ARG A 199 29.20 10.53 15.29
CA ARG A 199 29.97 11.10 16.40
C ARG A 199 29.44 12.48 16.81
N TRP A 200 29.15 13.35 15.84
CA TRP A 200 28.52 14.65 16.10
C TRP A 200 27.16 14.50 16.79
N LEU A 201 26.30 13.59 16.32
CA LEU A 201 24.99 13.33 16.92
C LEU A 201 25.07 12.84 18.37
N HIS A 202 25.99 11.91 18.65
CA HIS A 202 26.22 11.40 19.99
C HIS A 202 26.74 12.51 20.92
N ALA A 203 27.71 13.31 20.46
CA ALA A 203 28.20 14.46 21.22
C ALA A 203 27.09 15.49 21.49
N PHE A 204 26.26 15.79 20.49
CA PHE A 204 25.12 16.70 20.64
C PHE A 204 24.12 16.18 21.67
N ARG A 205 23.73 14.90 21.56
CA ARG A 205 22.83 14.23 22.51
C ARG A 205 23.39 14.31 23.93
N ASP A 206 24.65 13.91 24.10
CA ASP A 206 25.25 13.73 25.41
C ASP A 206 25.44 15.08 26.11
N ARG A 207 25.83 16.12 25.38
CA ARG A 207 26.07 17.45 25.96
C ARG A 207 24.80 18.27 26.23
N PHE A 208 23.75 18.13 25.41
CA PHE A 208 22.60 19.05 25.45
C PHE A 208 21.25 18.39 25.70
N LEU A 209 21.08 17.10 25.39
CA LEU A 209 19.76 16.44 25.44
C LEU A 209 19.60 15.48 26.61
N ASN A 210 20.65 14.78 27.06
CA ASN A 210 20.53 13.77 28.14
C ASN A 210 20.00 14.37 29.45
N GLN A 211 20.46 15.57 29.82
CA GLN A 211 19.99 16.32 30.99
C GLN A 211 18.47 16.68 30.97
N LEU A 212 17.80 16.49 29.83
CA LEU A 212 16.38 16.82 29.64
C LEU A 212 15.46 15.59 29.63
N LYS A 213 15.99 14.38 29.93
CA LYS A 213 15.22 13.14 30.05
C LYS A 213 14.51 13.02 31.41
N LYS A 214 13.57 12.07 31.51
CA LYS A 214 12.65 11.89 32.66
C LYS A 214 13.36 11.42 33.94
N GLU A 215 14.43 10.65 33.80
CA GLU A 215 15.19 10.04 34.88
C GLU A 215 16.63 9.94 34.41
N GLU A 216 17.48 10.88 34.80
CA GLU A 216 18.94 10.80 34.71
C GLU A 216 19.48 12.02 35.50
N ASP A 217 19.82 11.83 36.77
CA ASP A 217 20.65 12.76 37.57
C ASP A 217 22.09 12.75 37.02
N PHE A 218 22.26 13.04 35.73
CA PHE A 218 23.57 13.25 35.14
C PHE A 218 23.95 14.71 35.34
N THR A 219 24.56 15.00 36.48
CA THR A 219 25.32 16.24 36.69
C THR A 219 26.80 15.93 36.51
N GLU A 220 27.22 15.67 35.28
CA GLU A 220 28.64 15.87 34.96
C GLU A 220 28.95 17.36 35.07
N VAL A 221 29.94 17.71 35.89
CA VAL A 221 30.33 19.08 36.27
C VAL A 221 30.79 19.94 35.07
N HIS A 222 30.85 19.37 33.87
CA HIS A 222 31.36 20.01 32.66
C HIS A 222 30.38 20.09 31.47
N GLN A 223 29.11 19.72 31.64
CA GLN A 223 28.11 19.83 30.56
C GLN A 223 27.41 21.20 30.55
N PRO A 224 27.10 21.78 29.37
CA PRO A 224 26.33 23.03 29.27
C PRO A 224 24.95 22.89 29.90
N SER A 225 24.53 23.82 30.77
CA SER A 225 23.22 23.74 31.42
C SER A 225 22.10 24.29 30.53
N VAL A 226 21.11 23.47 30.18
CA VAL A 226 19.88 23.88 29.46
C VAL A 226 18.71 23.89 30.44
N LYS A 227 18.24 25.09 30.81
CA LYS A 227 17.10 25.24 31.74
C LYS A 227 15.78 24.82 31.08
N ARG A 228 15.17 23.73 31.56
CA ARG A 228 13.79 23.31 31.23
C ARG A 228 12.78 23.94 32.19
N ARG A 229 11.65 24.41 31.66
CA ARG A 229 10.50 24.85 32.46
C ARG A 229 9.58 23.68 32.77
N ARG A 230 8.88 23.72 33.91
CA ARG A 230 8.04 22.61 34.40
C ARG A 230 6.99 22.14 33.37
N ASN A 231 6.42 23.07 32.61
CA ASN A 231 5.37 22.81 31.60
C ASN A 231 5.89 22.39 30.23
N GLU A 232 7.19 22.45 29.99
CA GLU A 232 7.79 22.02 28.72
C GLU A 232 8.01 20.50 28.71
N PRO A 233 7.95 19.87 27.53
CA PRO A 233 8.14 18.43 27.46
C PRO A 233 9.58 18.01 27.80
N LEU A 234 9.70 16.77 28.24
CA LEU A 234 10.98 16.08 28.37
C LEU A 234 11.43 15.56 27.00
N VAL A 235 12.72 15.26 26.88
CA VAL A 235 13.24 14.47 25.76
C VAL A 235 12.64 13.08 25.82
N ARG A 236 12.00 12.68 24.72
CA ARG A 236 11.28 11.41 24.56
C ARG A 236 11.80 10.58 23.39
N GLY A 237 12.62 11.15 22.52
CA GLY A 237 13.26 10.45 21.40
C GLY A 237 14.67 9.94 21.73
N LYS A 238 15.13 8.94 20.99
CA LYS A 238 16.54 8.52 20.94
C LYS A 238 17.01 8.37 19.50
N PHE A 239 18.24 8.82 19.22
CA PHE A 239 18.88 8.64 17.92
C PHE A 239 19.33 7.19 17.74
N CYS A 240 19.06 6.62 16.59
CA CYS A 240 19.43 5.27 16.22
C CYS A 240 19.91 5.22 14.77
N HIS A 241 20.66 4.17 14.46
CA HIS A 241 21.14 3.87 13.11
C HIS A 241 21.24 2.36 12.96
N THR A 242 21.43 1.90 11.73
CA THR A 242 21.75 0.48 11.48
C THR A 242 23.05 0.36 10.69
N THR A 243 23.79 -0.69 10.98
CA THR A 243 25.00 -1.07 10.26
C THR A 243 24.68 -2.09 9.18
N ILE A 244 23.69 -2.96 9.40
CA ILE A 244 23.28 -4.00 8.44
C ILE A 244 21.76 -4.10 8.28
N PRO A 245 21.25 -4.46 7.08
CA PRO A 245 19.81 -4.50 6.83
C PRO A 245 19.00 -5.47 7.71
N SER A 246 19.65 -6.49 8.28
CA SER A 246 18.99 -7.54 9.08
C SER A 246 18.62 -7.08 10.50
N GLN A 247 19.12 -5.92 10.94
CA GLN A 247 18.78 -5.33 12.24
C GLN A 247 17.33 -4.84 12.30
N PHE A 248 16.71 -4.50 11.17
CA PHE A 248 15.28 -4.17 11.12
C PHE A 248 14.41 -5.40 10.95
N LYS A 249 13.38 -5.52 11.80
CA LYS A 249 12.37 -6.59 11.74
C LYS A 249 10.98 -6.02 11.47
N ARG A 250 10.08 -6.93 11.04
CA ARG A 250 8.64 -6.68 10.83
C ARG A 250 8.30 -5.67 9.72
N GLY A 251 9.26 -5.36 8.85
CA GLY A 251 9.02 -4.67 7.58
C GLY A 251 8.72 -5.67 6.46
N LYS A 252 8.38 -5.14 5.28
CA LYS A 252 8.27 -5.90 4.04
C LYS A 252 9.62 -6.27 3.47
N THR A 253 10.60 -5.39 3.63
CA THR A 253 11.94 -5.54 3.06
C THR A 253 13.01 -5.22 4.11
N ASN A 254 14.16 -5.91 4.02
CA ASN A 254 15.33 -5.60 4.84
C ASN A 254 15.96 -4.29 4.35
N ARG A 255 16.27 -3.38 5.27
CA ARG A 255 16.82 -2.05 4.95
C ARG A 255 17.84 -1.63 6.00
N LYS A 256 18.93 -1.02 5.54
CA LYS A 256 19.85 -0.23 6.36
C LYS A 256 19.36 1.22 6.32
N LEU A 257 19.15 1.83 7.48
CA LEU A 257 18.85 3.24 7.68
C LEU A 257 20.09 3.92 8.26
N ASP A 258 20.43 5.07 7.67
CA ASP A 258 21.55 5.90 8.10
C ASP A 258 21.21 6.61 9.43
N PHE A 259 19.96 7.04 9.58
CA PHE A 259 19.45 7.68 10.79
C PHE A 259 17.95 7.41 10.98
N PHE A 260 17.55 7.21 12.23
CA PHE A 260 16.15 7.25 12.64
C PHE A 260 16.01 7.60 14.13
N ILE A 261 14.80 7.99 14.53
CA ILE A 261 14.44 8.23 15.93
C ILE A 261 13.43 7.20 16.39
N GLU A 262 13.63 6.63 17.57
CA GLU A 262 12.67 5.80 18.30
C GLU A 262 12.28 6.45 19.64
N SER A 263 11.28 5.89 20.34
CA SER A 263 11.01 6.30 21.72
C SER A 263 12.21 5.95 22.61
N SER A 264 12.58 6.88 23.49
CA SER A 264 13.57 6.71 24.54
C SER A 264 13.17 5.67 25.59
N GLU A 265 11.88 5.34 25.70
CA GLU A 265 11.37 4.28 26.59
C GLU A 265 11.69 2.88 26.06
N ILE A 266 12.09 2.76 24.79
CA ILE A 266 12.52 1.50 24.20
C ILE A 266 13.97 1.27 24.64
N PRO A 267 14.29 0.12 25.27
CA PRO A 267 15.67 -0.20 25.63
C PRO A 267 16.59 -0.26 24.41
N ASP A 268 17.88 -0.03 24.61
CA ASP A 268 18.85 -0.22 23.55
C ASP A 268 18.92 -1.70 23.15
N CYS A 269 18.80 -1.94 21.84
CA CYS A 269 18.68 -3.27 21.29
C CYS A 269 19.43 -3.34 19.95
N VAL A 270 20.01 -4.49 19.67
CA VAL A 270 20.68 -4.76 18.39
C VAL A 270 19.67 -4.81 17.23
N THR A 271 18.40 -5.08 17.53
CA THR A 271 17.32 -5.19 16.55
C THR A 271 16.23 -4.14 16.77
N HIS A 272 15.80 -3.52 15.69
CA HIS A 272 14.79 -2.47 15.65
C HIS A 272 13.52 -2.96 14.93
N LYS A 273 12.40 -2.29 15.18
CA LYS A 273 11.11 -2.61 14.53
C LYS A 273 10.58 -1.37 13.84
N TRP A 274 10.13 -1.51 12.59
CA TRP A 274 9.49 -0.42 11.85
C TRP A 274 8.26 0.19 12.52
N ARG A 275 7.60 -0.55 13.43
CA ARG A 275 6.50 -0.06 14.25
C ARG A 275 6.95 1.02 15.26
N ASP A 276 8.22 1.01 15.63
CA ASP A 276 8.77 1.80 16.71
C ASP A 276 9.49 3.06 16.18
N VAL A 277 9.78 3.11 14.88
CA VAL A 277 10.37 4.26 14.18
C VAL A 277 9.44 5.47 14.16
N ARG A 278 9.96 6.64 14.55
CA ARG A 278 9.25 7.93 14.62
C ARG A 278 9.70 8.92 13.56
N VAL A 279 10.99 9.05 13.30
CA VAL A 279 11.55 9.95 12.28
C VAL A 279 12.62 9.18 11.52
N VAL A 280 12.81 9.50 10.24
CA VAL A 280 13.86 8.90 9.40
C VAL A 280 14.71 9.99 8.76
N GLY A 281 16.02 9.74 8.66
CA GLY A 281 16.96 10.67 8.06
C GLY A 281 17.87 9.95 7.08
N GLU A 282 18.23 10.64 6.00
CA GLU A 282 19.21 10.18 5.02
C GLU A 282 20.37 11.16 4.97
N VAL A 283 21.59 10.63 4.92
CA VAL A 283 22.82 11.43 4.90
C VAL A 283 23.64 11.09 3.66
N THR A 284 24.23 12.10 3.03
CA THR A 284 25.13 11.93 1.89
C THR A 284 26.17 13.05 1.86
N SER A 285 27.39 12.73 1.46
CA SER A 285 28.42 13.74 1.15
C SER A 285 28.30 14.28 -0.28
N SER A 286 27.46 13.68 -1.12
CA SER A 286 27.28 14.04 -2.54
C SER A 286 25.90 14.66 -2.81
N GLU A 287 25.91 15.85 -3.41
CA GLU A 287 24.73 16.62 -3.85
C GLU A 287 23.98 15.93 -5.01
N GLU A 288 24.72 15.28 -5.92
CA GLU A 288 24.14 14.55 -7.06
C GLU A 288 23.22 13.39 -6.60
N GLN A 289 23.40 12.93 -5.36
CA GLN A 289 22.64 11.82 -4.78
C GLN A 289 21.37 12.26 -4.04
N ILE A 290 21.04 13.56 -3.96
CA ILE A 290 19.84 14.04 -3.24
C ILE A 290 18.56 13.35 -3.73
N GLY A 291 18.39 13.22 -5.05
CA GLY A 291 17.24 12.53 -5.63
C GLY A 291 17.17 11.05 -5.22
N ALA A 292 18.32 10.37 -5.22
CA ALA A 292 18.42 8.98 -4.79
C ALA A 292 18.12 8.80 -3.29
N LYS A 293 18.61 9.73 -2.46
CA LYS A 293 18.40 9.76 -1.01
C LYS A 293 16.95 10.09 -0.66
N PHE A 294 16.30 11.00 -1.38
CA PHE A 294 14.86 11.20 -1.27
C PHE A 294 14.07 9.93 -1.63
N ASN A 295 14.44 9.23 -2.71
CA ASN A 295 13.80 7.96 -3.07
C ASN A 295 14.00 6.88 -2.00
N GLN A 296 15.13 6.90 -1.28
CA GLN A 296 15.37 6.05 -0.11
C GLN A 296 14.46 6.44 1.06
N LEU A 297 14.33 7.73 1.36
CA LEU A 297 13.42 8.26 2.38
C LEU A 297 11.97 7.83 2.13
N MET A 298 11.50 7.91 0.88
CA MET A 298 10.16 7.46 0.48
C MET A 298 9.98 5.95 0.71
N ARG A 299 11.01 5.13 0.45
CA ARG A 299 10.96 3.69 0.76
C ARG A 299 10.85 3.45 2.26
N TYR A 300 11.50 4.23 3.11
CA TYR A 300 11.33 4.12 4.56
C TYR A 300 9.94 4.54 5.01
N ALA A 301 9.41 5.64 4.48
CA ALA A 301 8.05 6.07 4.76
C ALA A 301 7.05 4.97 4.41
N ARG A 302 7.25 4.25 3.29
CA ARG A 302 6.45 3.07 2.93
C ARG A 302 6.50 1.97 4.00
N GLU A 303 7.68 1.61 4.50
CA GLU A 303 7.83 0.59 5.55
C GLU A 303 7.20 1.02 6.90
N ILE A 304 7.32 2.30 7.23
CA ILE A 304 6.66 2.91 8.40
C ILE A 304 5.15 2.83 8.26
N PHE A 305 4.57 3.28 7.14
CA PHE A 305 3.13 3.21 6.91
C PHE A 305 2.61 1.77 6.87
N TYR A 306 3.41 0.81 6.40
CA TYR A 306 3.05 -0.61 6.44
C TYR A 306 2.97 -1.16 7.87
N SER A 307 3.94 -0.77 8.70
CA SER A 307 4.09 -1.23 10.08
C SER A 307 3.23 -0.45 11.08
N GLN A 308 2.85 0.76 10.72
CA GLN A 308 2.02 1.70 11.47
C GLN A 308 0.86 2.16 10.56
N PRO A 309 -0.12 1.28 10.26
CA PRO A 309 -1.08 1.51 9.17
C PRO A 309 -2.03 2.70 9.41
N LEU A 310 -2.29 3.07 10.66
CA LEU A 310 -3.11 4.23 11.01
C LEU A 310 -2.31 5.53 11.16
N ARG A 311 -0.99 5.51 10.92
CA ARG A 311 -0.15 6.71 10.99
C ARG A 311 -0.63 7.78 9.99
N ARG A 312 -0.67 9.03 10.45
CA ARG A 312 -1.18 10.21 9.71
C ARG A 312 -0.13 10.75 8.74
N PHE A 313 1.10 10.91 9.22
CA PHE A 313 2.24 11.42 8.46
C PHE A 313 3.57 10.97 9.09
N VAL A 314 4.66 11.10 8.34
CA VAL A 314 6.03 10.73 8.71
C VAL A 314 6.91 11.96 8.53
N HIS A 315 7.68 12.29 9.55
CA HIS A 315 8.77 13.25 9.43
C HIS A 315 10.02 12.58 8.91
N GLY A 316 10.77 13.30 8.10
CA GLY A 316 12.13 12.94 7.81
C GLY A 316 12.96 14.12 7.32
N PHE A 317 14.22 13.87 7.02
CA PHE A 317 15.11 14.87 6.46
C PHE A 317 16.18 14.23 5.58
N CYS A 318 16.73 15.04 4.69
CA CYS A 318 17.95 14.72 3.96
C CYS A 318 19.03 15.72 4.39
N LEU A 319 20.17 15.22 4.85
CA LEU A 319 21.38 16.01 5.07
C LEU A 319 22.34 15.70 3.93
N HIS A 320 22.71 16.70 3.13
CA HIS A 320 23.64 16.54 2.04
C HIS A 320 24.72 17.61 2.06
N LYS A 321 26.00 17.20 1.99
CA LYS A 321 27.15 18.11 1.88
C LYS A 321 27.24 19.11 3.05
N ASP A 322 26.57 20.24 2.93
CA ASP A 322 26.46 21.38 3.83
C ASP A 322 25.01 21.88 4.00
N HIS A 323 24.01 21.19 3.44
CA HIS A 323 22.60 21.58 3.48
C HIS A 323 21.73 20.51 4.15
N ILE A 324 20.68 20.95 4.84
CA ILE A 324 19.62 20.09 5.35
C ILE A 324 18.27 20.50 4.78
N GLU A 325 17.46 19.51 4.42
CA GLU A 325 16.08 19.71 4.00
C GLU A 325 15.15 18.79 4.81
N PHE A 326 14.14 19.39 5.45
CA PHE A 326 13.14 18.68 6.25
C PHE A 326 11.91 18.34 5.39
N TRP A 327 11.35 17.16 5.62
CA TRP A 327 10.26 16.58 4.85
C TRP A 327 9.13 16.10 5.76
N ILE A 328 7.89 16.30 5.30
CA ILE A 328 6.71 15.63 5.83
C ILE A 328 6.07 14.81 4.71
N ILE A 329 5.94 13.52 4.94
CA ILE A 329 5.34 12.56 4.01
C ILE A 329 4.03 12.09 4.63
N ASP A 330 2.90 12.36 3.99
CA ASP A 330 1.59 12.00 4.46
C ASP A 330 0.80 11.21 3.42
N ARG A 331 -0.44 10.86 3.78
CA ARG A 331 -1.32 10.09 2.90
C ARG A 331 -1.79 10.87 1.66
N ALA A 332 -1.38 12.12 1.44
CA ALA A 332 -1.66 12.90 0.22
C ALA A 332 -0.42 13.18 -0.62
N GLY A 333 0.79 12.85 -0.15
CA GLY A 333 2.04 13.12 -0.84
C GLY A 333 3.15 13.54 0.11
N ALA A 334 4.14 14.27 -0.39
CA ALA A 334 5.26 14.77 0.41
C ALA A 334 5.42 16.29 0.23
N TYR A 335 5.92 16.97 1.25
CA TYR A 335 6.31 18.37 1.14
C TYR A 335 7.49 18.74 2.04
N SER A 336 8.29 19.74 1.64
CA SER A 336 9.55 20.07 2.31
C SER A 336 9.74 21.54 2.68
N SER A 337 10.72 21.78 3.55
CA SER A 337 11.16 23.12 3.99
C SER A 337 11.89 23.93 2.93
N GLY A 338 12.41 23.30 1.88
CA GLY A 338 13.55 23.86 1.14
C GLY A 338 14.86 23.60 1.87
N GLU A 339 15.97 23.91 1.22
CA GLU A 339 17.32 23.67 1.73
C GLU A 339 17.73 24.77 2.72
N PHE A 340 18.37 24.39 3.83
CA PHE A 340 19.03 25.29 4.76
C PHE A 340 20.53 25.01 4.77
N GLU A 341 21.34 26.04 4.58
CA GLU A 341 22.80 25.95 4.68
C GLU A 341 23.23 25.83 6.15
N VAL A 342 23.81 24.67 6.49
CA VAL A 342 24.18 24.28 7.86
C VAL A 342 25.52 24.88 8.27
N LEU A 343 26.42 25.16 7.31
CA LEU A 343 27.74 25.71 7.61
C LEU A 343 27.71 27.18 8.01
N GLU A 344 26.85 27.98 7.37
CA GLU A 344 26.62 29.37 7.80
C GLU A 344 26.01 29.40 9.21
N THR A 345 25.00 28.56 9.44
CA THR A 345 24.37 28.43 10.74
C THR A 345 23.84 27.01 10.97
N GLN A 346 24.29 26.39 12.05
CA GLN A 346 23.80 25.08 12.48
C GLN A 346 22.43 25.19 13.19
N GLU A 347 21.81 26.37 13.19
CA GLU A 347 20.56 26.63 13.90
C GLU A 347 19.45 25.67 13.49
N MET A 348 19.20 25.57 12.18
CA MET A 348 18.07 24.79 11.67
C MET A 348 18.28 23.28 11.89
N LEU A 349 19.54 22.83 11.78
CA LEU A 349 19.93 21.46 12.13
C LEU A 349 19.64 21.15 13.60
N VAL A 350 20.19 21.96 14.51
CA VAL A 350 20.06 21.76 15.96
C VAL A 350 18.61 21.87 16.40
N ARG A 351 17.89 22.88 15.90
CA ARG A 351 16.48 23.11 16.26
C ARG A 351 15.58 22.01 15.73
N GLY A 352 15.77 21.58 14.49
CA GLY A 352 14.99 20.51 13.87
C GLY A 352 15.16 19.17 14.58
N LEU A 353 16.41 18.79 14.88
CA LEU A 353 16.69 17.55 15.61
C LEU A 353 16.20 17.61 17.06
N SER A 354 16.41 18.73 17.75
CA SER A 354 15.89 18.92 19.11
C SER A 354 14.37 18.82 19.16
N ALA A 355 13.69 19.42 18.17
CA ALA A 355 12.25 19.36 18.05
C ALA A 355 11.75 17.91 17.93
N TYR A 356 12.34 17.11 17.05
CA TYR A 356 11.98 15.71 16.89
C TYR A 356 12.16 14.87 18.17
N MET A 357 13.12 15.23 19.02
CA MET A 357 13.36 14.56 20.29
C MET A 357 12.34 14.95 21.38
N LEU A 358 11.61 16.05 21.20
CA LEU A 358 10.67 16.63 22.17
C LEU A 358 9.18 16.48 21.78
N MET A 359 8.91 16.38 20.48
CA MET A 359 7.56 16.20 19.92
C MET A 359 6.85 14.99 20.53
N SER A 360 5.55 15.14 20.78
CA SER A 360 4.67 14.04 21.14
C SER A 360 4.48 13.06 19.99
N ASP A 361 4.00 11.85 20.30
CA ASP A 361 3.66 10.84 19.28
C ASP A 361 2.66 11.39 18.23
N GLU A 362 1.70 12.22 18.64
CA GLU A 362 0.75 12.87 17.72
C GLU A 362 1.42 13.91 16.80
N GLU A 363 2.33 14.73 17.34
CA GLU A 363 3.12 15.70 16.55
C GLU A 363 4.09 15.01 15.59
N LEU A 364 4.53 13.80 15.94
CA LEU A 364 5.32 12.91 15.08
C LEU A 364 4.43 12.16 14.06
N GLY A 365 3.11 12.28 14.16
CA GLY A 365 2.15 11.79 13.18
C GLY A 365 1.51 10.44 13.52
N LEU A 366 1.70 9.89 14.72
CA LEU A 366 0.94 8.74 15.19
C LEU A 366 -0.52 9.15 15.46
N ASP A 367 -1.43 8.20 15.28
CA ASP A 367 -2.85 8.44 15.56
C ASP A 367 -3.21 7.83 16.93
N PRO A 368 -3.76 8.62 17.89
CA PRO A 368 -4.14 8.15 19.22
C PRO A 368 -5.28 7.14 19.20
N VAL A 369 -5.93 6.94 18.03
CA VAL A 369 -6.91 5.87 17.83
C VAL A 369 -6.31 4.50 18.08
N ILE A 370 -5.00 4.28 17.86
CA ILE A 370 -4.35 3.00 18.13
C ILE A 370 -3.34 3.13 19.27
N SER A 371 -3.39 2.20 20.20
CA SER A 371 -2.48 2.15 21.34
C SER A 371 -2.06 0.72 21.66
N TYR A 372 -0.94 0.60 22.36
CA TYR A 372 -0.44 -0.67 22.87
C TYR A 372 -0.21 -0.55 24.36
N ASP A 373 -0.41 -1.64 25.09
CA ASP A 373 0.03 -1.72 26.49
C ASP A 373 1.40 -2.42 26.61
N ASP A 374 1.90 -2.53 27.83
CA ASP A 374 3.20 -3.13 28.14
C ASP A 374 3.27 -4.62 27.73
N ALA A 375 2.11 -5.30 27.71
CA ALA A 375 1.96 -6.68 27.23
C ALA A 375 1.86 -6.77 25.70
N ASN A 376 2.07 -5.68 24.96
CA ASN A 376 1.91 -5.58 23.51
C ASN A 376 0.50 -5.91 22.98
N ARG A 377 -0.54 -5.86 23.83
CA ARG A 377 -1.92 -5.94 23.37
C ARG A 377 -2.26 -4.67 22.60
N CYS A 378 -3.03 -4.82 21.53
CA CYS A 378 -3.38 -3.71 20.65
C CYS A 378 -4.82 -3.27 20.93
N PHE A 379 -5.01 -1.97 21.14
CA PHE A 379 -6.31 -1.38 21.37
C PHE A 379 -6.61 -0.33 20.32
N VAL A 380 -7.88 -0.25 19.92
CA VAL A 380 -8.41 0.87 19.16
C VAL A 380 -9.45 1.64 19.96
N THR A 381 -9.28 2.95 20.05
CA THR A 381 -10.20 3.88 20.70
C THR A 381 -11.00 4.60 19.63
N LEU A 382 -12.29 4.32 19.57
CA LEU A 382 -13.20 4.79 18.52
C LEU A 382 -14.18 5.81 19.11
N THR A 383 -14.23 7.00 18.51
CA THR A 383 -15.22 8.02 18.88
C THR A 383 -16.22 8.20 17.75
N ASN A 384 -17.48 7.91 18.01
CA ASN A 384 -18.54 8.01 17.01
C ASN A 384 -19.00 9.46 16.78
N ASP A 385 -19.87 9.67 15.79
CA ASP A 385 -20.41 11.00 15.48
C ASP A 385 -21.25 11.62 16.63
N ASN A 386 -21.68 10.82 17.62
CA ASN A 386 -22.38 11.27 18.83
C ASN A 386 -21.41 11.60 20.00
N SER A 387 -20.10 11.59 19.75
CA SER A 387 -19.04 11.79 20.76
C SER A 387 -18.98 10.70 21.84
N GLU A 388 -19.54 9.53 21.58
CA GLU A 388 -19.37 8.36 22.45
C GLU A 388 -18.07 7.66 22.08
N THR A 389 -17.27 7.33 23.09
CA THR A 389 -15.96 6.68 22.92
C THR A 389 -16.00 5.25 23.43
N GLU A 390 -15.48 4.33 22.62
CA GLU A 390 -15.34 2.91 22.95
C GLU A 390 -13.88 2.48 22.75
N LYS A 391 -13.31 1.73 23.71
CA LYS A 391 -11.97 1.13 23.59
C LYS A 391 -12.10 -0.37 23.37
N LEU A 392 -11.57 -0.87 22.27
CA LEU A 392 -11.67 -2.26 21.84
C LEU A 392 -10.30 -2.91 21.71
N GLU A 393 -10.13 -4.11 22.29
CA GLU A 393 -8.95 -4.93 22.00
C GLU A 393 -9.07 -5.57 20.61
N VAL A 394 -8.01 -5.47 19.81
CA VAL A 394 -7.95 -6.00 18.44
C VAL A 394 -6.76 -6.91 18.24
N ILE A 395 -6.87 -7.79 17.25
CA ILE A 395 -5.73 -8.60 16.79
C ILE A 395 -4.68 -7.64 16.20
N PRO A 396 -3.44 -7.58 16.73
CA PRO A 396 -2.45 -6.57 16.34
C PRO A 396 -2.07 -6.59 14.85
N ARG A 397 -2.20 -7.74 14.19
CA ARG A 397 -1.95 -7.89 12.76
C ARG A 397 -3.25 -7.60 11.98
N PRO A 398 -3.33 -6.49 11.21
CA PRO A 398 -4.50 -6.22 10.37
C PRO A 398 -4.76 -7.37 9.39
N VAL A 399 -6.04 -7.65 9.14
CA VAL A 399 -6.48 -8.59 8.10
C VAL A 399 -6.20 -8.04 6.71
N ALA A 400 -6.33 -6.73 6.56
CA ALA A 400 -5.98 -5.99 5.35
C ALA A 400 -5.31 -4.68 5.74
N ARG A 401 -4.31 -4.26 4.97
CA ARG A 401 -3.69 -2.94 5.06
C ARG A 401 -3.09 -2.55 3.70
N PRO A 402 -2.94 -1.25 3.39
CA PRO A 402 -2.27 -0.81 2.18
C PRO A 402 -0.76 -1.02 2.27
N GLU A 403 -0.10 -1.25 1.13
CA GLU A 403 1.37 -1.35 1.03
C GLU A 403 2.00 -0.14 0.33
N THR A 404 1.17 0.87 0.12
CA THR A 404 1.35 2.13 -0.61
C THR A 404 1.25 3.32 0.36
N ILE A 405 1.83 4.45 -0.01
CA ILE A 405 1.88 5.67 0.83
C ILE A 405 0.60 6.49 0.68
N VAL A 406 0.32 6.93 -0.55
CA VAL A 406 -0.72 7.85 -1.00
C VAL A 406 -1.94 7.07 -1.53
N SER A 407 -2.28 5.90 -0.97
CA SER A 407 -3.44 5.13 -1.45
C SER A 407 -4.75 5.41 -0.72
N ARG A 408 -5.87 5.06 -1.37
CA ARG A 408 -7.21 4.96 -0.78
C ARG A 408 -7.42 3.61 -0.07
N GLY A 409 -6.34 2.87 0.16
CA GLY A 409 -6.40 1.55 0.76
C GLY A 409 -7.01 1.60 2.16
N SER A 410 -7.69 0.52 2.54
CA SER A 410 -8.27 0.40 3.88
C SER A 410 -7.41 -0.45 4.77
N THR A 411 -7.41 -0.12 6.07
CA THR A 411 -6.83 -0.96 7.11
C THR A 411 -7.96 -1.61 7.88
N CYS A 412 -7.95 -2.95 7.99
CA CYS A 412 -9.01 -3.69 8.66
C CYS A 412 -8.44 -4.49 9.83
N PHE A 413 -8.96 -4.23 11.02
CA PHE A 413 -8.66 -4.99 12.24
C PHE A 413 -9.84 -5.87 12.63
N LYS A 414 -9.57 -7.06 13.17
CA LYS A 414 -10.58 -7.87 13.87
C LYS A 414 -10.49 -7.57 15.36
N THR A 415 -11.63 -7.47 16.03
CA THR A 415 -11.65 -7.48 17.50
C THR A 415 -11.15 -8.81 18.03
N LYS A 416 -10.62 -8.82 19.26
CA LYS A 416 -10.07 -10.02 19.90
C LYS A 416 -11.09 -11.14 20.07
N ASP A 417 -12.36 -10.76 20.30
CA ASP A 417 -13.52 -11.67 20.38
C ASP A 417 -14.09 -12.06 19.00
N GLU A 418 -13.48 -11.58 17.91
CA GLU A 418 -13.86 -11.79 16.52
C GLU A 418 -15.31 -11.41 16.17
N LYS A 419 -15.98 -10.61 17.01
CA LYS A 419 -17.36 -10.16 16.75
C LYS A 419 -17.44 -9.04 15.72
N TYR A 420 -16.41 -8.20 15.64
CA TYR A 420 -16.43 -7.01 14.79
C TYR A 420 -15.19 -6.89 13.90
N LEU A 421 -15.42 -6.38 12.70
CA LEU A 421 -14.38 -5.91 11.79
C LEU A 421 -14.35 -4.38 11.84
N ILE A 422 -13.20 -3.80 12.15
CA ILE A 422 -13.00 -2.36 12.24
C ILE A 422 -12.22 -1.93 11.01
N LYS A 423 -12.90 -1.26 10.08
CA LYS A 423 -12.33 -0.78 8.82
C LYS A 423 -12.00 0.70 8.94
N PHE A 424 -10.75 1.05 8.68
CA PHE A 424 -10.25 2.41 8.56
C PHE A 424 -9.98 2.74 7.09
N SER A 425 -10.39 3.91 6.63
CA SER A 425 -10.26 4.32 5.23
C SER A 425 -9.85 5.78 5.11
N TRP A 426 -8.89 6.06 4.22
CA TRP A 426 -8.54 7.41 3.78
C TRP A 426 -9.39 7.80 2.57
N GLY A 427 -10.56 8.36 2.83
CA GLY A 427 -11.50 8.81 1.80
C GLY A 427 -11.20 10.22 1.28
N THR A 428 -11.73 10.55 0.11
CA THR A 428 -11.69 11.90 -0.50
C THR A 428 -12.50 12.94 0.28
N GLY A 429 -13.31 12.50 1.27
CA GLY A 429 -14.25 13.36 1.98
C GLY A 429 -15.53 13.66 1.19
N ALA A 430 -15.79 12.91 0.11
CA ALA A 430 -17.02 13.01 -0.67
C ALA A 430 -18.28 12.82 0.19
N LYS A 431 -19.35 13.52 -0.22
CA LYS A 431 -20.68 13.48 0.43
C LYS A 431 -21.31 12.08 0.34
N ASP A 432 -21.11 11.41 -0.79
CA ASP A 432 -21.47 10.01 -1.00
C ASP A 432 -20.20 9.16 -0.79
N ASN A 433 -20.17 8.37 0.28
CA ASN A 433 -19.04 7.54 0.69
C ASN A 433 -19.53 6.21 1.27
N GLU A 434 -18.61 5.28 1.54
CA GLU A 434 -18.93 3.93 2.04
C GLU A 434 -19.87 3.93 3.25
N ILE A 435 -19.70 4.84 4.21
CA ILE A 435 -20.56 4.95 5.40
C ILE A 435 -22.02 5.20 4.98
N LYS A 436 -22.24 6.06 3.98
CA LYS A 436 -23.58 6.33 3.46
C LYS A 436 -24.19 5.10 2.77
N PHE A 437 -23.39 4.37 2.00
CA PHE A 437 -23.85 3.15 1.32
C PHE A 437 -24.21 2.06 2.32
N LEU A 438 -23.36 1.83 3.33
CA LEU A 438 -23.63 0.91 4.42
C LEU A 438 -24.87 1.30 5.23
N ASN A 439 -25.07 2.60 5.48
CA ASN A 439 -26.28 3.08 6.15
C ASN A 439 -27.55 2.81 5.33
N ARG A 440 -27.46 2.89 3.99
CA ARG A 440 -28.60 2.61 3.10
C ARG A 440 -28.88 1.11 2.95
N ALA A 441 -27.84 0.28 3.03
CA ALA A 441 -27.91 -1.18 2.96
C ALA A 441 -28.22 -1.85 4.32
N LYS A 442 -28.57 -1.06 5.35
CA LYS A 442 -29.04 -1.59 6.63
C LYS A 442 -30.20 -2.55 6.41
N ASN A 443 -30.14 -3.70 7.08
CA ASN A 443 -31.14 -4.76 7.01
C ASN A 443 -31.31 -5.43 5.63
N VAL A 444 -30.39 -5.18 4.68
CA VAL A 444 -30.35 -5.96 3.44
C VAL A 444 -29.67 -7.30 3.72
N THR A 445 -30.41 -8.39 3.54
CA THR A 445 -29.90 -9.75 3.69
C THR A 445 -28.71 -9.99 2.76
N GLY A 446 -27.62 -10.53 3.30
CA GLY A 446 -26.41 -10.82 2.52
C GLY A 446 -25.46 -9.62 2.34
N VAL A 447 -25.72 -8.48 2.98
CA VAL A 447 -24.78 -7.34 3.02
C VAL A 447 -24.23 -7.17 4.44
N ILE A 448 -22.96 -6.79 4.56
CA ILE A 448 -22.33 -6.51 5.85
C ILE A 448 -23.02 -5.35 6.56
N GLN A 449 -23.24 -5.49 7.86
CA GLN A 449 -23.98 -4.51 8.66
C GLN A 449 -23.02 -3.58 9.40
N MET A 450 -23.32 -2.28 9.33
CA MET A 450 -22.58 -1.25 10.06
C MET A 450 -23.18 -1.03 11.45
N VAL A 451 -22.35 -1.21 12.48
CA VAL A 451 -22.70 -0.99 13.89
C VAL A 451 -22.52 0.47 14.25
N SER A 452 -21.35 1.02 13.95
CA SER A 452 -21.01 2.42 14.22
C SER A 452 -19.97 2.92 13.23
N SER A 453 -19.83 4.25 13.13
CA SER A 453 -18.86 4.90 12.27
C SER A 453 -18.47 6.25 12.86
N GLY A 454 -17.34 6.79 12.42
CA GLY A 454 -16.91 8.14 12.81
C GLY A 454 -15.81 8.69 11.94
N LYS A 455 -15.56 9.99 12.11
CA LYS A 455 -14.54 10.76 11.38
C LYS A 455 -13.39 11.09 12.33
N LEU A 456 -12.20 10.62 12.02
CA LEU A 456 -11.07 10.64 12.95
C LEU A 456 -10.10 11.80 12.66
N TYR A 457 -9.71 11.97 11.39
CA TYR A 457 -8.66 12.93 11.05
C TYR A 457 -8.81 13.51 9.65
N LYS A 458 -8.23 14.69 9.41
CA LYS A 458 -8.14 15.32 8.09
C LYS A 458 -6.72 15.77 7.82
N ILE A 459 -6.20 15.49 6.63
CA ILE A 459 -4.86 15.96 6.23
C ILE A 459 -4.77 17.50 6.28
N ALA A 460 -5.86 18.19 5.95
CA ALA A 460 -5.94 19.63 6.02
C ALA A 460 -5.69 20.20 7.44
N THR A 461 -5.79 19.38 8.49
CA THR A 461 -5.52 19.80 9.87
C THR A 461 -4.04 20.10 10.08
N HIS A 462 -3.13 19.16 9.77
CA HIS A 462 -1.68 19.40 9.93
C HIS A 462 -1.09 20.24 8.81
N ARG A 463 -1.73 20.30 7.64
CA ARG A 463 -1.31 21.19 6.55
C ARG A 463 -1.85 22.63 6.69
N LYS A 464 -2.59 22.94 7.77
CA LYS A 464 -3.20 24.27 7.96
C LYS A 464 -2.11 25.34 8.08
N GLY A 465 -2.16 26.35 7.21
CA GLY A 465 -1.20 27.46 7.19
C GLY A 465 -0.06 27.27 6.18
N ILE A 466 0.17 26.06 5.68
CA ILE A 466 1.17 25.80 4.64
C ILE A 466 0.69 26.37 3.31
N LYS A 467 1.57 27.12 2.62
CA LYS A 467 1.27 27.75 1.33
C LYS A 467 1.80 26.89 0.19
N PHE A 468 0.90 26.08 -0.38
CA PHE A 468 1.18 25.28 -1.59
C PHE A 468 0.96 26.12 -2.85
N SER A 469 1.86 25.97 -3.82
CA SER A 469 1.74 26.62 -5.12
C SER A 469 2.30 25.72 -6.24
N LYS A 470 1.92 26.00 -7.49
CA LYS A 470 2.27 25.17 -8.65
C LYS A 470 3.76 25.20 -8.98
N ASP A 471 4.43 26.33 -8.77
CA ASP A 471 5.88 26.51 -8.95
C ASP A 471 6.72 25.67 -7.97
N LYS A 472 6.11 25.24 -6.86
CA LYS A 472 6.70 24.36 -5.87
C LYS A 472 6.40 22.88 -6.13
N LEU A 473 5.69 22.53 -7.20
CA LEU A 473 5.37 21.15 -7.55
C LEU A 473 6.56 20.48 -8.26
N TRP A 474 6.93 19.29 -7.80
CA TRP A 474 8.00 18.50 -8.38
C TRP A 474 7.46 17.23 -9.02
N ILE A 475 8.02 16.89 -10.18
CA ILE A 475 7.63 15.73 -10.99
C ILE A 475 8.88 14.91 -11.26
N PHE A 476 8.75 13.58 -11.23
CA PHE A 476 9.80 12.68 -11.67
C PHE A 476 9.83 12.64 -13.19
N ILE A 477 10.94 13.06 -13.79
CA ILE A 477 11.15 12.91 -15.24
C ILE A 477 11.63 11.48 -15.51
N ALA A 478 10.90 10.76 -16.37
CA ALA A 478 11.07 9.32 -16.59
C ALA A 478 12.47 8.88 -17.08
N LYS A 479 13.31 9.80 -17.56
CA LYS A 479 14.65 9.49 -18.07
C LYS A 479 15.79 9.75 -17.07
N ASP A 480 15.62 10.65 -16.10
CA ASP A 480 16.81 11.21 -15.41
C ASP A 480 16.93 10.78 -13.94
N GLN A 481 15.97 10.03 -13.39
CA GLN A 481 15.93 9.68 -11.96
C GLN A 481 16.02 10.88 -10.98
N VAL A 482 16.04 12.10 -11.49
CA VAL A 482 16.20 13.36 -10.77
C VAL A 482 14.82 13.97 -10.51
N LEU A 483 14.63 14.46 -9.30
CA LEU A 483 13.53 15.34 -8.95
C LEU A 483 13.73 16.63 -9.76
N ALA A 484 12.75 17.05 -10.56
CA ALA A 484 12.81 18.32 -11.30
C ALA A 484 11.58 19.17 -11.02
N ARG A 485 11.73 20.50 -11.13
CA ARG A 485 10.59 21.43 -11.12
C ARG A 485 9.62 21.01 -12.24
N GLY A 486 8.35 20.83 -11.89
CA GLY A 486 7.32 20.48 -12.87
C GLY A 486 7.24 21.54 -13.98
N LYS A 487 7.20 21.12 -15.24
CA LYS A 487 6.74 22.00 -16.33
C LYS A 487 5.24 22.27 -16.12
N GLN A 488 4.78 23.44 -16.57
CA GLN A 488 3.36 23.85 -16.56
C GLN A 488 2.48 22.81 -17.26
N GLU A 489 2.00 21.81 -16.53
CA GLU A 489 0.82 21.06 -16.92
C GLU A 489 -0.40 21.69 -16.26
N THR A 490 -1.45 21.85 -17.05
CA THR A 490 -2.77 22.36 -16.68
C THR A 490 -3.42 21.42 -15.67
N ILE A 491 -3.06 21.55 -14.39
CA ILE A 491 -3.86 21.03 -13.30
C ILE A 491 -5.17 21.81 -13.30
N LEU A 492 -6.24 21.14 -13.74
CA LEU A 492 -7.63 21.60 -13.89
C LEU A 492 -8.37 21.87 -12.58
N ASN A 493 -7.70 21.82 -11.42
CA ASN A 493 -8.33 22.02 -10.12
C ASN A 493 -7.70 23.19 -9.36
N ASP A 494 -8.54 24.05 -8.78
CA ASP A 494 -8.17 25.14 -7.87
C ASP A 494 -7.65 24.64 -6.51
N GLU A 495 -7.77 23.34 -6.22
CA GLU A 495 -7.21 22.74 -5.01
C GLU A 495 -5.76 22.30 -5.23
N PHE A 496 -4.82 23.02 -4.60
CA PHE A 496 -3.38 22.80 -4.75
C PHE A 496 -2.87 21.44 -4.28
N TYR A 497 -3.62 20.65 -3.49
CA TYR A 497 -3.23 19.31 -3.05
C TYR A 497 -4.43 18.41 -2.78
N VAL A 498 -4.21 17.09 -2.73
CA VAL A 498 -5.25 16.08 -2.49
C VAL A 498 -5.75 16.15 -1.04
N LYS A 499 -7.03 16.48 -0.83
CA LYS A 499 -7.66 16.40 0.49
C LYS A 499 -8.06 14.97 0.82
N ARG A 500 -7.71 14.50 2.02
CA ARG A 500 -8.16 13.20 2.55
C ARG A 500 -8.63 13.28 3.99
N ARG A 501 -9.55 12.38 4.33
CA ARG A 501 -10.14 12.23 5.66
C ARG A 501 -10.04 10.76 6.08
N LEU A 502 -9.51 10.53 7.27
CA LEU A 502 -9.52 9.22 7.92
C LEU A 502 -10.88 9.02 8.59
N THR A 503 -11.53 7.94 8.24
CA THR A 503 -12.79 7.50 8.85
C THR A 503 -12.67 6.07 9.31
N TYR A 504 -13.49 5.67 10.27
CA TYR A 504 -13.66 4.26 10.63
C TYR A 504 -15.11 3.81 10.47
N VAL A 505 -15.26 2.50 10.29
CA VAL A 505 -16.53 1.79 10.33
C VAL A 505 -16.36 0.50 11.13
N LYS A 506 -17.22 0.28 12.13
CA LYS A 506 -17.33 -0.97 12.88
C LYS A 506 -18.42 -1.83 12.23
N LEU A 507 -18.05 -3.01 11.77
CA LEU A 507 -18.86 -3.88 10.90
C LEU A 507 -19.11 -5.24 11.55
N THR A 508 -20.25 -5.85 11.22
CA THR A 508 -20.67 -7.19 11.68
C THR A 508 -21.51 -7.91 10.60
N PRO A 509 -21.50 -9.25 10.54
CA PRO A 509 -20.58 -10.16 11.22
C PRO A 509 -19.17 -10.11 10.60
N VAL A 510 -18.16 -10.60 11.32
CA VAL A 510 -16.84 -10.89 10.74
C VAL A 510 -17.01 -12.10 9.81
N GLY A 511 -17.26 -11.83 8.53
CA GLY A 511 -17.35 -12.87 7.51
C GLY A 511 -16.07 -13.72 7.43
N ARG A 512 -16.17 -14.92 6.85
CA ARG A 512 -15.01 -15.74 6.49
C ARG A 512 -14.61 -15.48 5.05
N LEU A 513 -13.31 -15.51 4.78
CA LEU A 513 -12.81 -15.40 3.40
C LEU A 513 -13.20 -16.66 2.64
N ILE A 514 -13.68 -16.51 1.40
CA ILE A 514 -14.19 -17.61 0.58
C ILE A 514 -13.15 -18.75 0.44
N HIS A 515 -11.88 -18.42 0.23
CA HIS A 515 -10.78 -19.38 0.09
C HIS A 515 -10.36 -20.09 1.41
N SER A 516 -10.97 -19.75 2.55
CA SER A 516 -10.70 -20.42 3.83
C SER A 516 -11.63 -21.60 4.09
N ALA A 517 -12.61 -21.85 3.21
CA ALA A 517 -13.42 -23.06 3.23
C ALA A 517 -12.57 -24.23 2.69
N VAL A 518 -12.38 -25.26 3.51
CA VAL A 518 -11.60 -26.45 3.15
C VAL A 518 -12.51 -27.52 2.51
N THR A 519 -13.82 -27.38 2.69
CA THR A 519 -14.82 -28.29 2.13
C THR A 519 -16.01 -27.54 1.52
N VAL A 520 -16.64 -28.12 0.49
CA VAL A 520 -17.88 -27.60 -0.14
C VAL A 520 -19.03 -27.50 0.89
N ARG A 521 -19.03 -28.35 1.91
CA ARG A 521 -19.99 -28.32 3.02
C ARG A 521 -19.82 -27.09 3.92
N GLU A 522 -18.62 -26.56 4.06
CA GLU A 522 -18.37 -25.29 4.75
C GLU A 522 -18.81 -24.10 3.91
N TYR A 523 -18.59 -24.15 2.59
CA TYR A 523 -19.05 -23.15 1.63
C TYR A 523 -20.60 -23.05 1.59
N GLY A 524 -21.30 -24.19 1.54
CA GLY A 524 -22.78 -24.24 1.52
C GLY A 524 -23.46 -23.84 2.84
N LYS A 525 -22.72 -23.84 3.97
CA LYS A 525 -23.23 -23.35 5.27
C LYS A 525 -23.00 -21.86 5.47
N THR A 526 -22.05 -21.25 4.76
CA THR A 526 -21.79 -19.82 4.84
C THR A 526 -22.67 -19.06 3.85
N LYS A 527 -23.66 -18.31 4.34
CA LYS A 527 -24.29 -17.27 3.52
C LYS A 527 -23.20 -16.25 3.16
N GLY A 528 -22.84 -16.15 1.88
CA GLY A 528 -21.90 -15.14 1.41
C GLY A 528 -22.36 -13.74 1.84
N ILE A 529 -21.42 -12.90 2.25
CA ILE A 529 -21.70 -11.53 2.70
C ILE A 529 -20.96 -10.58 1.77
N LEU A 530 -21.73 -9.70 1.12
CA LEU A 530 -21.19 -8.59 0.34
C LEU A 530 -20.53 -7.58 1.28
N ILE A 531 -19.27 -7.26 1.00
CA ILE A 531 -18.42 -6.34 1.77
C ILE A 531 -17.87 -5.25 0.84
N ASP A 532 -17.19 -4.26 1.43
CA ASP A 532 -16.42 -3.23 0.72
C ASP A 532 -17.25 -2.41 -0.29
N LEU A 533 -18.08 -1.51 0.23
CA LEU A 533 -18.96 -0.64 -0.56
C LEU A 533 -18.31 0.70 -0.93
N ASP A 534 -16.96 0.76 -0.95
CA ASP A 534 -16.21 2.00 -1.16
C ASP A 534 -16.27 2.50 -2.61
N MET A 535 -16.41 1.58 -3.56
CA MET A 535 -16.60 1.85 -4.99
C MET A 535 -18.06 1.81 -5.42
N SER A 536 -19.00 1.62 -4.48
CA SER A 536 -20.43 1.65 -4.79
C SER A 536 -20.87 3.01 -5.29
N SER A 537 -21.97 3.01 -6.03
CA SER A 537 -22.50 4.23 -6.63
C SER A 537 -24.01 4.26 -6.54
N LEU A 538 -24.57 5.42 -6.19
CA LEU A 538 -26.02 5.60 -6.07
C LEU A 538 -26.56 6.14 -7.39
N HIS A 539 -27.72 5.65 -7.82
CA HIS A 539 -28.52 6.28 -8.86
C HIS A 539 -29.77 6.84 -8.19
N LYS A 540 -29.86 8.17 -8.02
CA LYS A 540 -31.02 8.77 -7.36
C LYS A 540 -32.21 8.83 -8.32
N ASN A 541 -31.95 9.14 -9.60
CA ASN A 541 -32.97 9.32 -10.64
C ASN A 541 -32.57 8.64 -11.97
N GLU A 542 -33.53 8.44 -12.88
CA GLU A 542 -33.32 7.85 -14.23
C GLU A 542 -32.22 8.57 -15.04
N ASN A 543 -32.13 9.90 -14.92
CA ASN A 543 -31.12 10.71 -15.63
C ASN A 543 -29.69 10.43 -15.15
N GLU A 544 -29.49 10.10 -13.87
CA GLU A 544 -28.17 9.76 -13.32
C GLU A 544 -27.73 8.32 -13.66
N LYS A 545 -28.64 7.45 -14.12
CA LYS A 545 -28.28 6.11 -14.65
C LYS A 545 -27.47 6.19 -15.94
N ASN A 546 -27.56 7.30 -16.67
CA ASN A 546 -26.97 7.45 -18.00
C ASN A 546 -25.61 8.17 -18.01
N LEU A 547 -25.13 8.67 -16.87
CA LEU A 547 -23.88 9.42 -16.82
C LEU A 547 -22.65 8.48 -16.84
N PRO A 548 -21.65 8.73 -17.69
CA PRO A 548 -20.40 7.98 -17.67
C PRO A 548 -19.69 8.15 -16.32
N ARG A 549 -19.19 7.04 -15.77
CA ARG A 549 -18.41 7.02 -14.53
C ARG A 549 -17.02 6.50 -14.80
N THR A 550 -16.05 6.98 -14.03
CA THR A 550 -14.68 6.47 -14.09
C THR A 550 -14.70 4.95 -13.95
N ILE A 551 -14.02 4.26 -14.87
CA ILE A 551 -13.96 2.81 -14.83
C ILE A 551 -13.11 2.42 -13.62
N THR A 552 -13.69 1.60 -12.76
CA THR A 552 -13.05 1.14 -11.52
C THR A 552 -13.46 -0.30 -11.25
N GLY A 553 -12.77 -0.92 -10.30
CA GLY A 553 -13.01 -2.31 -9.94
C GLY A 553 -11.82 -3.18 -10.30
N THR A 554 -12.04 -4.48 -10.20
CA THR A 554 -10.97 -5.44 -10.31
C THR A 554 -10.95 -6.09 -11.68
N THR A 555 -9.87 -5.87 -12.43
CA THR A 555 -9.67 -6.44 -13.77
C THR A 555 -9.91 -7.94 -13.89
N MET A 556 -9.58 -8.76 -12.88
CA MET A 556 -9.82 -10.22 -12.93
C MET A 556 -11.32 -10.56 -12.99
N TYR A 557 -12.16 -9.72 -12.37
CA TYR A 557 -13.60 -9.89 -12.31
C TYR A 557 -14.33 -8.74 -13.02
N MET A 558 -13.64 -7.95 -13.83
CA MET A 558 -14.22 -6.77 -14.46
C MET A 558 -14.98 -7.20 -15.70
N ALA A 559 -16.20 -6.70 -15.85
CA ALA A 559 -17.00 -6.93 -17.05
C ALA A 559 -16.23 -6.58 -18.33
N LEU A 560 -16.39 -7.39 -19.37
CA LEU A 560 -15.70 -7.29 -20.65
C LEU A 560 -15.92 -5.94 -21.34
N GLU A 561 -17.11 -5.35 -21.17
CA GLU A 561 -17.41 -4.03 -21.72
C GLU A 561 -16.52 -2.94 -21.10
N LEU A 562 -16.27 -3.01 -19.79
CA LEU A 562 -15.38 -2.10 -19.07
C LEU A 562 -13.93 -2.33 -19.49
N MET A 563 -13.50 -3.59 -19.61
CA MET A 563 -12.17 -3.95 -20.09
C MET A 563 -11.90 -3.46 -21.53
N LYS A 564 -12.87 -3.63 -22.42
CA LYS A 564 -12.82 -3.14 -23.79
C LYS A 564 -12.78 -1.61 -23.85
N ALA A 565 -13.49 -0.93 -22.96
CA ALA A 565 -13.39 0.53 -22.86
C ALA A 565 -11.99 0.97 -22.42
N ILE A 566 -11.37 0.29 -21.44
CA ILE A 566 -9.98 0.55 -21.02
C ILE A 566 -9.01 0.32 -22.18
N SER A 567 -9.16 -0.75 -22.97
CA SER A 567 -8.27 -1.02 -24.11
C SER A 567 -8.35 0.07 -25.18
N PHE A 568 -9.48 0.76 -25.30
CA PHE A 568 -9.64 1.95 -26.15
C PHE A 568 -9.26 3.27 -25.46
N LYS A 569 -8.51 3.21 -24.35
CA LYS A 569 -8.09 4.37 -23.55
C LYS A 569 -9.25 5.24 -23.04
N LYS A 570 -10.46 4.66 -22.90
CA LYS A 570 -11.57 5.36 -22.25
C LYS A 570 -11.40 5.27 -20.74
N LEU A 571 -11.44 6.42 -20.07
CA LEU A 571 -11.33 6.51 -18.61
C LEU A 571 -12.69 6.37 -17.91
N SER A 572 -13.80 6.49 -18.65
CA SER A 572 -15.15 6.41 -18.10
C SER A 572 -16.10 5.67 -19.04
N LEU A 573 -17.05 4.93 -18.46
CA LEU A 573 -18.13 4.25 -19.17
C LEU A 573 -19.42 4.36 -18.35
N LYS A 574 -20.58 4.31 -19.02
CA LYS A 574 -21.86 4.11 -18.35
C LYS A 574 -21.83 2.73 -17.67
N GLN A 575 -21.92 2.73 -16.34
CA GLN A 575 -21.96 1.50 -15.55
C GLN A 575 -23.39 1.18 -15.16
N THR A 576 -23.74 -0.11 -15.19
CA THR A 576 -25.06 -0.62 -14.80
C THR A 576 -24.90 -1.86 -13.92
N TYR A 577 -25.96 -2.27 -13.23
CA TYR A 577 -25.96 -3.49 -12.42
C TYR A 577 -25.59 -4.76 -13.21
N ARG A 578 -25.68 -4.73 -14.56
CA ARG A 578 -25.26 -5.86 -15.41
C ARG A 578 -23.76 -6.13 -15.31
N HIS A 579 -22.95 -5.08 -15.12
CA HIS A 579 -21.52 -5.22 -14.90
C HIS A 579 -21.22 -5.94 -13.58
N ASP A 580 -22.02 -5.69 -12.53
CA ASP A 580 -21.91 -6.40 -11.26
C ASP A 580 -22.36 -7.86 -11.38
N LEU A 581 -23.41 -8.15 -12.15
CA LEU A 581 -23.84 -9.53 -12.44
C LEU A 581 -22.76 -10.32 -13.18
N GLU A 582 -22.14 -9.73 -14.22
CA GLU A 582 -21.02 -10.34 -14.95
C GLU A 582 -19.82 -10.58 -14.02
N SER A 583 -19.51 -9.62 -13.15
CA SER A 583 -18.47 -9.77 -12.14
C SER A 583 -18.76 -10.92 -11.16
N CYS A 584 -20.02 -11.09 -10.75
CA CYS A 584 -20.45 -12.20 -9.91
C CYS A 584 -20.24 -13.56 -10.60
N PHE A 585 -20.51 -13.67 -11.91
CA PHE A 585 -20.23 -14.89 -12.67
C PHE A 585 -18.73 -15.23 -12.65
N TYR A 586 -17.84 -14.25 -12.80
CA TYR A 586 -16.40 -14.50 -12.74
C TYR A 586 -15.92 -14.95 -11.37
N VAL A 587 -16.49 -14.41 -10.30
CA VAL A 587 -16.20 -14.88 -8.93
C VAL A 587 -16.59 -16.36 -8.76
N LEU A 588 -17.70 -16.80 -9.34
CA LEU A 588 -18.15 -18.21 -9.25
C LEU A 588 -17.30 -19.18 -10.09
N ILE A 589 -16.64 -18.70 -11.15
CA ILE A 589 -15.81 -19.53 -12.03
C ILE A 589 -14.40 -19.69 -11.45
N VAL A 590 -13.88 -18.64 -10.80
CA VAL A 590 -12.48 -18.56 -10.37
C VAL A 590 -12.28 -18.81 -8.87
N GLY A 591 -13.29 -18.53 -8.05
CA GLY A 591 -13.26 -18.72 -6.60
C GLY A 591 -13.70 -20.13 -6.21
#